data_AF-A0A124HEN8-F1
#
_entry.id   AF-A0A124HEN8-F1
#
_cell.length_a   1.000
_cell.length_b   1.000
_cell.length_c   1.000
_cell.angle_alpha   90.00
_cell.angle_beta   90.00
_cell.angle_gamma   90.00
#
_symmetry.space_group_name_H-M   'P 1'
#
loop_
_entity.id
_entity.type
_entity.pdbx_description
1 polymer ?
#
loop_
_entity_poly.entity_id
_entity_poly.type
_entity_poly.pdbx_seq_one_letter_code
_entity_poly.pdbx_strand_id
1 'polypeptide(L)' 'MRVVPFDLDGFARASSTMTYMGGLLPKLDTVVRDAPHGSVLIDSEAQLASYRTRFRKVEAVSLEPDRSRNFMHKLAKEL' A
#
# COMPACT_ATOMS: atom_id res chain seq x y z
N MET A 1 0.84 -10.83 -4.86
CA MET A 1 0.58 -10.31 -3.51
C MET A 1 1.93 -9.98 -2.89
N ARG A 2 2.08 -8.77 -2.36
CA ARG A 2 3.28 -8.33 -1.64
C ARG A 2 2.90 -8.18 -0.17
N VAL A 3 3.80 -8.56 0.74
CA VAL A 3 3.57 -8.41 2.18
C VAL A 3 4.65 -7.53 2.80
N VAL A 4 4.29 -6.84 3.88
CA VAL A 4 5.21 -6.04 4.67
C VAL A 4 5.44 -6.78 6.00
N PRO A 5 6.65 -7.28 6.27
CA PRO A 5 7.00 -7.91 7.54
C PRO A 5 6.87 -6.95 8.73
N PHE A 6 6.59 -7.49 9.93
CA PHE A 6 6.44 -6.71 11.15
C PHE A 6 7.77 -6.26 11.78
N ASP A 7 8.89 -6.90 11.41
CA ASP A 7 10.23 -6.65 11.92
C ASP A 7 10.94 -5.46 11.24
N LEU A 8 10.20 -4.62 10.52
CA LEU A 8 10.74 -3.45 9.84
C LEU A 8 10.82 -2.23 10.77
N ASP A 9 12.05 -1.78 11.03
CA ASP A 9 12.30 -0.52 11.71
C ASP A 9 11.82 0.68 10.88
N GLY A 10 11.16 1.63 11.54
CA GLY A 10 10.77 2.91 10.94
C GLY A 10 9.52 2.87 10.03
N PHE A 11 8.86 1.71 9.86
CA PHE A 11 7.61 1.60 9.11
C PHE A 11 6.37 1.69 10.02
N ALA A 12 6.17 2.85 10.64
CA ALA A 12 5.10 3.04 11.63
C ALA A 12 3.76 3.57 11.05
N ARG A 13 3.61 3.68 9.72
CA ARG A 13 2.59 4.60 9.13
C ARG A 13 1.77 4.12 7.94
N ALA A 14 1.41 2.84 7.91
CA ALA A 14 0.34 2.32 7.03
C ALA A 14 -1.00 2.23 7.79
N SER A 15 -1.39 3.29 8.51
CA SER A 15 -2.53 3.25 9.44
C SER A 15 -3.90 3.25 8.77
N SER A 16 -3.99 3.37 7.44
CA SER A 16 -5.27 3.36 6.74
C SER A 16 -5.16 2.73 5.38
N THR A 17 -6.11 1.83 5.10
CA THR A 17 -6.29 1.16 3.83
C THR A 17 -6.43 2.19 2.71
N MET A 18 -5.72 1.91 1.62
CA MET A 18 -5.73 2.74 0.42
C MET A 18 -5.61 1.85 -0.80
N THR A 19 -6.47 2.08 -1.79
CA THR A 19 -6.32 1.53 -3.14
C THR A 19 -5.86 2.63 -4.07
N TYR A 20 -4.72 2.44 -4.73
CA TYR A 20 -4.20 3.36 -5.75
C TYR A 20 -4.50 2.82 -7.14
N MET A 21 -5.27 3.54 -7.93
CA MET A 21 -5.52 3.24 -9.34
C MET A 21 -4.73 4.20 -10.22
N GLY A 22 -3.77 3.65 -10.98
CA GLY A 22 -2.99 4.43 -11.94
C GLY A 22 -3.73 4.63 -13.25
N GLY A 23 -3.85 5.89 -13.70
CA GLY A 23 -4.34 6.25 -15.01
C GLY A 23 -3.23 6.29 -16.07
N LEU A 24 -3.60 6.51 -17.33
CA LEU A 24 -2.64 6.74 -18.42
C LEU A 24 -1.76 7.97 -18.18
N LEU A 25 -2.27 8.94 -17.42
CA LEU A 25 -1.56 10.13 -16.99
C LEU A 25 -1.61 10.21 -15.47
N PRO A 26 -0.55 10.71 -14.80
CA PRO A 26 -0.52 10.89 -13.35
C PRO A 26 -1.70 11.69 -12.77
N LYS A 27 -2.30 12.57 -13.57
CA LYS A 27 -3.45 13.40 -13.20
C LYS A 27 -4.79 12.67 -13.24
N LEU A 28 -4.82 11.49 -13.85
CA LEU A 28 -5.98 10.60 -13.93
C LEU A 28 -5.87 9.46 -12.92
N ASP A 29 -4.92 9.55 -11.99
CA ASP A 29 -4.83 8.60 -10.90
C ASP A 29 -6.00 8.83 -9.94
N THR A 30 -6.52 7.76 -9.37
CA THR A 30 -7.58 7.83 -8.36
C THR A 30 -7.17 7.02 -7.15
N VAL A 31 -7.39 7.58 -5.98
CA VAL A 31 -7.15 6.89 -4.72
C VAL A 31 -8.47 6.65 -4.00
N VAL A 32 -8.72 5.42 -3.60
CA VAL A 32 -9.85 5.06 -2.75
C VAL A 32 -9.34 4.88 -1.32
N ARG A 33 -9.96 5.58 -0.37
CA ARG A 33 -9.68 5.47 1.07
C ARG A 33 -10.92 4.97 1.79
N ASP A 34 -10.74 4.00 2.68
CA ASP A 34 -11.82 3.58 3.56
C ASP A 34 -11.98 4.60 4.69
N ALA A 35 -13.22 5.06 4.89
CA ALA A 35 -13.60 5.89 6.02
C ALA A 35 -14.78 5.22 6.76
N PRO A 36 -15.01 5.55 8.05
CA PRO A 36 -16.08 4.95 8.85
C PRO A 36 -17.49 5.05 8.24
N HIS A 37 -17.70 5.98 7.30
CA HIS A 37 -19.01 6.26 6.70
C HIS A 37 -19.08 5.89 5.20
N GLY A 38 -18.07 5.16 4.69
CA GLY A 38 -17.96 4.79 3.28
C GLY A 38 -16.61 5.14 2.68
N SER A 39 -16.37 4.67 1.45
CA SER A 39 -15.11 4.94 0.77
C SER A 39 -15.10 6.34 0.15
N VAL A 40 -13.96 7.03 0.26
CA VAL A 40 -13.72 8.35 -0.32
C VAL A 40 -12.84 8.20 -1.55
N LEU A 41 -13.27 8.77 -2.67
CA LEU A 41 -12.47 8.87 -3.90
C LEU A 41 -11.68 10.18 -3.88
N ILE A 42 -10.40 10.09 -4.22
CA ILE A 42 -9.46 11.20 -4.22
C ILE A 42 -8.82 11.25 -5.61
N ASP A 43 -9.13 12.30 -6.35
CA ASP A 43 -8.65 12.59 -7.71
C ASP A 43 -7.99 13.99 -7.82
N SER A 44 -8.04 14.78 -6.74
CA SER A 44 -7.36 16.07 -6.67
C SER A 44 -5.85 15.92 -6.82
N GLU A 45 -5.26 16.56 -7.83
CA GLU A 45 -3.82 16.50 -8.14
C GLU A 45 -2.94 16.84 -6.92
N ALA A 46 -3.34 17.83 -6.12
CA ALA A 46 -2.63 18.22 -4.90
C ALA A 46 -2.56 17.10 -3.85
N GLN A 47 -3.63 16.30 -3.74
CA GLN A 47 -3.70 15.18 -2.81
C GLN A 47 -3.05 13.92 -3.38
N LEU A 48 -3.21 13.65 -4.68
CA LEU A 48 -2.64 12.49 -5.36
C LEU A 48 -1.12 12.41 -5.23
N ALA A 49 -0.40 13.53 -5.27
CA ALA A 49 1.05 13.56 -5.07
C ALA A 49 1.48 12.95 -3.71
N SER A 50 0.73 13.28 -2.66
CA SER A 50 0.98 12.74 -1.31
C SER A 50 0.69 11.24 -1.24
N TYR A 51 -0.40 10.78 -1.85
CA TYR A 51 -0.77 9.37 -1.84
C TYR A 51 0.14 8.50 -2.69
N ARG A 52 0.56 8.98 -3.86
CA ARG A 52 1.57 8.34 -4.71
C ARG A 52 2.88 8.12 -3.95
N THR A 53 3.32 9.14 -3.22
CA THR A 53 4.52 9.05 -2.38
C THR A 53 4.37 8.00 -1.29
N ARG A 54 3.20 7.93 -0.64
CA ARG A 54 2.91 6.90 0.38
C ARG A 54 2.88 5.51 -0.24
N PHE A 55 2.19 5.33 -1.36
CA PHE A 55 2.12 4.06 -2.08
C PHE A 55 3.52 3.52 -2.40
N ARG A 56 4.40 4.36 -2.99
CA ARG A 56 5.78 3.99 -3.31
C ARG A 56 6.62 3.64 -2.09
N LYS A 57 6.39 4.30 -0.94
CA LYS A 57 7.08 3.94 0.32
C LYS A 57 6.66 2.55 0.80
N VAL A 58 5.37 2.23 0.74
CA VAL A 58 4.86 0.89 1.10
C VAL A 58 5.40 -0.16 0.13
N GLU A 59 5.38 0.13 -1.18
CA GLU A 59 5.92 -0.75 -2.21
C GLU A 59 7.41 -1.05 -1.98
N ALA A 60 8.21 -0.03 -1.70
CA ALA A 60 9.66 -0.15 -1.50
C ALA A 60 10.06 -1.03 -0.30
N VAL A 61 9.23 -1.06 0.76
CA VAL A 61 9.50 -1.90 1.94
C VAL A 61 8.80 -3.27 1.88
N SER A 62 7.90 -3.46 0.92
CA SER A 62 7.19 -4.73 0.74
C SER A 62 8.05 -5.76 0.03
N LEU A 63 7.94 -7.01 0.46
CA LEU A 63 8.64 -8.12 -0.18
C LEU A 63 8.13 -8.34 -1.61
N GLU A 64 9.04 -8.75 -2.49
CA GLU A 64 8.67 -9.24 -3.83
C GLU A 64 7.66 -10.40 -3.72
N PRO A 65 6.79 -10.62 -4.73
CA PRO A 65 5.71 -11.60 -4.65
C PRO A 65 6.15 -13.02 -4.25
N ASP A 66 7.27 -13.51 -4.79
CA ASP A 66 7.76 -14.85 -4.48
C ASP A 66 8.33 -14.94 -3.06
N ARG A 67 9.06 -13.90 -2.62
CA ARG A 67 9.55 -13.80 -1.24
C ARG A 67 8.41 -13.69 -0.24
N SER A 68 7.34 -12.98 -0.60
CA SER A 68 6.13 -12.88 0.21
C SER A 68 5.48 -14.24 0.45
N ARG A 69 5.33 -15.04 -0.61
CA ARG A 69 4.78 -16.41 -0.50
C ARG A 69 5.66 -17.31 0.36
N ASN A 70 6.97 -17.30 0.10
CA ASN A 70 7.91 -18.09 0.88
C ASN A 70 7.91 -17.70 2.36
N PHE A 71 7.86 -16.39 2.65
CA PHE A 71 7.77 -15.88 4.02
C PHE A 71 6.50 -16.36 4.73
N MET A 72 5.32 -16.23 4.09
CA MET A 72 4.06 -16.70 4.66
C MET A 72 4.05 -18.23 4.88
N HIS A 73 4.57 -19.00 3.92
CA HIS A 73 4.65 -20.46 4.06
C HIS A 73 5.60 -20.89 5.17
N LYS A 74 6.71 -20.18 5.37
CA LYS A 74 7.63 -20.44 6.48
C LYS A 74 6.95 -20.14 7.82
N LEU A 75 6.34 -18.95 7.95
CA LEU A 75 5.63 -18.55 9.16
C LEU A 75 4.51 -19.54 9.52
N ALA A 76 3.74 -19.99 8.53
CA ALA A 76 2.65 -20.97 8.73
C ALA A 76 3.13 -22.37 9.15
N LYS A 77 4.41 -22.71 8.97
CA LYS A 77 5.00 -23.98 9.41
C LYS A 77 5.68 -23.89 10.78
N GLU A 78 6.00 -22.67 11.22
CA GLU A 78 6.64 -22.37 12.51
C GLU A 78 5.61 -22.06 13.61
N LEU A 79 4.32 -21.98 13.25
CA LEU A 79 3.15 -21.90 14.12
C LEU A 79 2.50 -23.28 14.29
#